data_AF-A0A4S1W8I6-F1
#
_entry.id   AF-A0A4S1W8I6-F1
#
_cell.length_a   1.000
_cell.length_b   1.000
_cell.length_c   1.000
_cell.angle_alpha   90.00
_cell.angle_beta   90.00
_cell.angle_gamma   90.00
#
_symmetry.space_group_name_H-M   'P 1'
#
loop_
_entity.id
_entity.type
_entity.pdbx_description
1 polymer ?
#
loop_
_entity_poly.entity_id
_entity_poly.type
_entity_poly.pdbx_seq_one_letter_code
_entity_poly.pdbx_strand_id
1 'polypeptide(L)'
;MPDIPAPGAADYDGLYDQDAAADRCAVAAETQAQQFARLARVTAITDNLWNGKSWVIKGRVEVAESYNDATKPSHKFRCSLRAGNEPVVLIEGLGTI
;
A
#
# COMPACT_ATOMS: atom_id res chain seq x y z
N MET A 1 -30.22 -2.19 20.98
CA MET A 1 -28.77 -2.37 20.80
C MET A 1 -28.59 -3.56 19.88
N PRO A 2 -28.55 -3.38 18.54
CA PRO A 2 -28.40 -4.51 17.63
C PRO A 2 -26.92 -4.66 17.21
N ASP A 3 -26.41 -5.86 17.47
CA ASP A 3 -25.36 -6.60 16.74
C ASP A 3 -24.37 -5.76 15.93
N ILE A 4 -23.18 -5.49 16.49
CA ILE A 4 -22.07 -4.85 15.79
C ILE A 4 -21.35 -5.94 14.98
N PRO A 5 -21.54 -6.01 13.65
CA PRO A 5 -20.78 -6.93 12.83
C PRO A 5 -19.34 -6.39 12.78
N ALA A 6 -18.34 -7.27 12.88
CA ALA A 6 -16.96 -6.88 12.62
C ALA A 6 -16.91 -6.09 11.29
N PRO A 7 -16.44 -4.82 11.27
CA PRO A 7 -16.53 -3.94 10.10
C PRO A 7 -15.49 -4.30 9.02
N GLY A 8 -15.49 -5.56 8.59
CA GLY A 8 -14.43 -6.16 7.79
C GLY A 8 -14.81 -6.54 6.37
N ALA A 9 -16.09 -6.71 6.01
CA ALA A 9 -16.41 -7.34 4.72
C ALA A 9 -17.71 -6.93 3.99
N ALA A 10 -18.74 -6.38 4.66
CA ALA A 10 -20.06 -6.21 4.05
C ALA A 10 -20.38 -4.79 3.51
N ASP A 11 -19.52 -3.80 3.76
CA ASP A 11 -19.73 -2.39 3.39
C ASP A 11 -18.87 -1.94 2.18
N TYR A 12 -18.47 -2.89 1.31
CA TYR A 12 -17.56 -2.63 0.19
C TYR A 12 -18.34 -2.33 -1.12
N ASP A 13 -19.01 -1.17 -1.20
CA ASP A 13 -19.93 -0.79 -2.31
C ASP A 13 -19.31 0.11 -3.41
N GLY A 14 -17.98 0.12 -3.55
CA GLY A 14 -17.29 0.85 -4.64
C GLY A 14 -16.86 2.30 -4.34
N LEU A 15 -16.93 2.72 -3.07
CA LEU A 15 -16.58 4.07 -2.62
C LEU A 15 -15.25 4.11 -1.85
N TYR A 16 -14.17 3.63 -2.45
CA TYR A 16 -12.84 3.94 -1.90
C TYR A 16 -12.47 5.35 -2.35
N ASP A 17 -12.53 6.32 -1.43
CA ASP A 17 -11.85 7.60 -1.58
C ASP A 17 -10.40 7.36 -1.97
N GLN A 18 -9.89 8.18 -2.90
CA GLN A 18 -8.51 8.05 -3.38
C GLN A 18 -7.52 8.03 -2.22
N ASP A 19 -7.80 8.78 -1.16
CA ASP A 19 -7.03 8.79 0.09
C ASP A 19 -7.07 7.45 0.83
N ALA A 20 -8.24 6.86 1.05
CA ALA A 20 -8.37 5.58 1.74
C ALA A 20 -7.67 4.43 0.98
N ALA A 21 -7.73 4.46 -0.36
CA ALA A 21 -7.04 3.49 -1.19
C ALA A 21 -5.52 3.69 -1.11
N ALA A 22 -5.05 4.94 -1.18
CA ALA A 22 -3.65 5.28 -1.04
C ALA A 22 -3.08 4.89 0.32
N ASP A 23 -3.82 5.15 1.41
CA ASP A 23 -3.40 4.82 2.78
C ASP A 23 -3.28 3.31 2.99
N ARG A 24 -4.30 2.54 2.57
CA ARG A 24 -4.24 1.05 2.60
C ARG A 24 -3.06 0.50 1.81
N CYS A 25 -2.81 1.06 0.63
CA CYS A 25 -1.70 0.65 -0.22
C CYS A 25 -0.35 1.09 0.34
N ALA A 26 -0.27 2.25 0.99
CA ALA A 26 0.93 2.70 1.66
C ALA A 26 1.28 1.76 2.81
N VAL A 27 0.33 1.43 3.68
CA VAL A 27 0.53 0.49 4.79
C VAL A 27 0.97 -0.89 4.29
N ALA A 28 0.34 -1.42 3.24
CA ALA A 28 0.73 -2.70 2.66
C ALA A 28 2.13 -2.63 2.03
N ALA A 29 2.48 -1.53 1.37
CA ALA A 29 3.81 -1.31 0.82
C ALA A 29 4.89 -1.20 1.88
N GLU A 30 4.62 -0.48 2.97
CA GLU A 30 5.52 -0.38 4.11
C GLU A 30 5.69 -1.74 4.77
N THR A 31 4.61 -2.48 5.02
CA THR A 31 4.67 -3.82 5.62
C THR A 31 5.51 -4.77 4.78
N GLN A 32 5.29 -4.79 3.46
CA GLN A 32 6.05 -5.66 2.56
C GLN A 32 7.52 -5.22 2.48
N ALA A 33 7.77 -3.93 2.37
CA ALA A 33 9.12 -3.39 2.35
C ALA A 33 9.87 -3.61 3.69
N GLN A 34 9.16 -3.61 4.82
CA GLN A 34 9.70 -3.94 6.14
C GLN A 34 10.17 -5.39 6.25
N GLN A 35 9.70 -6.29 5.37
CA GLN A 35 10.23 -7.66 5.29
C GLN A 35 11.63 -7.69 4.70
N PHE A 36 11.99 -6.70 3.88
CA PHE A 36 13.29 -6.60 3.22
C PHE A 36 14.26 -5.66 3.97
N ALA A 37 13.74 -4.67 4.71
CA ALA A 37 14.53 -3.68 5.42
C ALA A 37 13.95 -3.37 6.80
N ARG A 38 14.81 -2.98 7.76
CA ARG A 38 14.36 -2.60 9.12
C ARG A 38 13.45 -1.37 9.16
N LEU A 39 13.67 -0.44 8.24
CA LEU A 39 12.82 0.73 8.03
C LEU A 39 12.27 0.64 6.62
N ALA A 40 10.96 0.77 6.51
CA ALA A 40 10.34 1.11 5.24
C ALA A 40 9.28 2.17 5.48
N ARG A 41 9.28 3.19 4.61
CA ARG A 41 8.31 4.26 4.68
C ARG A 41 7.91 4.74 3.31
N VAL A 42 6.61 4.84 3.06
CA VAL A 42 6.12 5.48 1.84
C VAL A 42 6.31 6.99 1.97
N THR A 43 7.04 7.57 1.02
CA THR A 43 7.37 9.01 1.04
C THR A 43 6.53 9.83 0.09
N ALA A 44 6.07 9.21 -1.00
CA ALA A 44 5.27 9.90 -2.00
C ALA A 44 4.36 8.93 -2.72
N ILE A 45 3.11 9.33 -2.93
CA ILE A 45 2.22 8.74 -3.92
C ILE A 45 2.38 9.56 -5.20
N THR A 46 2.79 8.92 -6.29
CA THR A 46 3.02 9.57 -7.59
C THR A 46 1.84 9.43 -8.53
N ASP A 47 1.03 8.39 -8.36
CA ASP A 47 -0.07 8.06 -9.27
C ASP A 47 -1.18 7.36 -8.48
N ASN A 48 -2.42 7.74 -8.71
CA ASN A 48 -3.57 7.02 -8.20
C ASN A 48 -4.63 6.93 -9.28
N LEU A 49 -4.87 5.73 -9.78
CA LEU A 49 -5.72 5.50 -10.95
C LEU A 49 -6.76 4.43 -10.65
N TRP A 50 -8.03 4.80 -10.78
CA TRP A 50 -9.12 3.83 -10.80
C TRP A 50 -9.28 3.25 -12.19
N ASN A 51 -9.20 1.93 -12.33
CA ASN A 51 -9.36 1.25 -13.62
C ASN A 51 -10.78 0.69 -13.85
N GLY A 52 -11.78 1.17 -13.10
CA GLY A 52 -13.16 0.70 -13.17
C GLY A 52 -13.46 -0.54 -12.31
N LYS A 53 -12.43 -1.27 -11.86
CA LYS A 53 -12.57 -2.50 -11.05
C LYS A 53 -11.63 -2.59 -9.85
N SER A 54 -10.61 -1.74 -9.81
CA SER A 54 -9.54 -1.73 -8.80
C SER A 54 -8.78 -0.40 -8.84
N TRP A 55 -8.30 0.03 -7.69
CA TRP A 55 -7.42 1.16 -7.55
C TRP A 55 -5.99 0.71 -7.81
N VAL A 56 -5.29 1.42 -8.70
CA VAL A 56 -3.88 1.23 -8.97
C VAL A 56 -3.15 2.44 -8.42
N ILE A 57 -2.50 2.26 -7.28
CA ILE A 57 -1.70 3.30 -6.63
C ILE A 57 -0.24 3.03 -6.92
N LYS A 58 0.49 4.06 -7.35
CA LYS A 58 1.94 4.01 -7.51
C LYS A 58 2.56 5.08 -6.65
N GLY A 59 3.65 4.73 -6.01
CA GLY A 59 4.39 5.67 -5.19
C GLY A 59 5.84 5.28 -5.05
N ARG A 60 6.49 5.91 -4.09
CA ARG A 60 7.85 5.62 -3.68
C ARG A 60 7.87 5.22 -2.22
N VAL A 61 8.58 4.14 -1.94
CA VAL A 61 8.87 3.65 -0.61
C VAL A 61 10.38 3.77 -0.40
N GLU A 62 10.77 4.47 0.65
CA GLU A 62 12.15 4.47 1.11
C GLU A 62 12.34 3.29 2.02
N VAL A 63 13.40 2.52 1.78
CA VAL A 63 13.81 1.44 2.67
C VAL A 63 15.19 1.75 3.24
N ALA A 64 15.45 1.38 4.48
CA ALA A 64 16.74 1.54 5.12
C ALA A 64 16.97 0.44 6.16
N GLU A 65 18.22 -0.03 6.30
CA GLU A 65 18.55 -1.03 7.33
C GLU A 65 18.76 -0.41 8.71
N SER A 66 18.98 0.90 8.79
CA SER A 66 19.12 1.65 10.04
C SER A 66 18.75 3.12 9.90
N TYR A 67 18.36 3.76 11.00
CA TYR A 67 18.06 5.21 11.01
C TYR A 67 19.27 6.08 10.64
N ASN A 68 20.48 5.54 10.81
CA ASN A 68 21.75 6.17 10.46
C ASN A 68 22.20 5.90 9.01
N ASP A 69 21.42 5.15 8.22
CA ASP A 69 21.73 4.96 6.82
C ASP A 69 21.52 6.29 6.08
N ALA A 70 22.62 6.88 5.61
CA ALA A 70 22.60 8.03 4.72
C ALA A 70 21.99 7.66 3.36
N THR A 71 22.05 6.37 3.00
CA THR A 71 21.47 5.81 1.79
C THR A 71 20.11 5.24 2.14
N LYS A 72 19.05 6.04 1.95
CA LYS A 72 17.66 5.56 1.99
C LYS A 72 17.24 5.25 0.55
N PRO A 73 17.56 4.05 0.00
CA PRO A 73 17.16 3.72 -1.35
C PRO A 73 15.64 3.85 -1.49
N SER A 74 15.23 4.72 -2.41
CA SER A 74 13.84 4.96 -2.75
C SER A 74 13.44 4.04 -3.90
N HIS A 75 12.59 3.07 -3.60
CA HIS A 75 12.03 2.13 -4.55
C HIS A 75 10.65 2.59 -5.00
N LYS A 76 10.32 2.34 -6.26
CA LYS A 76 8.96 2.55 -6.74
C LYS A 76 8.11 1.37 -6.27
N PHE A 77 6.94 1.63 -5.73
CA PHE A 77 5.97 0.58 -5.45
C PHE A 77 4.70 0.81 -6.25
N ARG A 78 4.03 -0.29 -6.56
CA ARG A 78 2.74 -0.33 -7.21
C ARG A 78 1.82 -1.22 -6.39
N CYS A 79 0.70 -0.67 -5.98
CA CYS A 79 -0.32 -1.40 -5.26
C CYS A 79 -1.60 -1.45 -6.09
N SER A 80 -2.22 -2.63 -6.17
CA SER A 80 -3.50 -2.86 -6.82
C SER A 80 -4.50 -3.32 -5.79
N LEU A 81 -5.43 -2.46 -5.42
CA LEU A 81 -6.50 -2.74 -4.45
C LEU A 81 -7.81 -2.98 -5.18
N ARG A 82 -8.38 -4.17 -5.03
CA ARG A 82 -9.70 -4.52 -5.56
C ARG A 82 -10.70 -4.63 -4.41
N ALA A 83 -11.94 -4.21 -4.64
CA ALA A 83 -13.01 -4.36 -3.66
C ALA A 83 -13.14 -5.83 -3.20
N GLY A 84 -13.16 -6.05 -1.88
CA GLY A 84 -13.23 -7.37 -1.28
C GLY A 84 -12.00 -8.26 -1.47
N ASN A 85 -10.86 -7.72 -1.89
CA ASN A 85 -9.60 -8.46 -2.03
C ASN A 85 -8.45 -7.76 -1.28
N GLU A 86 -7.42 -8.53 -0.96
CA GLU A 86 -6.19 -7.98 -0.36
C GLU A 86 -5.45 -7.06 -1.34
N PRO A 87 -4.80 -5.99 -0.85
CA PRO A 87 -3.95 -5.13 -1.68
C PRO A 87 -2.77 -5.91 -2.22
N VAL A 88 -2.64 -5.97 -3.55
CA VAL A 88 -1.49 -6.58 -4.21
C VAL A 88 -0.42 -5.52 -4.39
N VAL A 89 0.60 -5.56 -3.55
CA VAL A 89 1.74 -4.65 -3.59
C VAL A 89 2.91 -5.29 -4.34
N LEU A 90 3.58 -4.46 -5.14
CA LEU A 90 4.72 -4.83 -5.93
C LEU A 90 5.76 -3.72 -5.82
N ILE A 91 6.92 -4.01 -5.22
CA ILE A 91 7.99 -3.03 -5.04
C ILE A 91 9.10 -3.33 -6.03
N GLU A 92 9.35 -2.38 -6.93
CA GLU A 92 10.37 -2.48 -7.96
C GLU A 92 11.77 -2.50 -7.34
N GLY A 93 12.51 -3.56 -7.61
CA GLY A 93 13.87 -3.77 -7.10
C GLY A 93 13.97 -4.54 -5.78
N LEU A 94 12.84 -4.86 -5.12
CA LEU A 94 12.83 -5.70 -3.91
C LEU A 94 12.16 -7.07 -4.12
N GLY A 95 11.53 -7.27 -5.28
CA GLY A 95 11.04 -8.58 -5.74
C GLY A 95 9.54 -8.77 -5.50
N THR A 96 8.87 -9.26 -6.54
CA THR A 96 7.56 -9.91 -6.48
C THR A 96 7.70 -11.23 -5.73
N ILE A 97 6.97 -11.38 -4.63
CA ILE A 97 6.68 -12.70 -4.05
C ILE A 97 5.40 -13.20 -4.70
#